data_AF-A0A7J5A4U0-F1
#
_entry.id   AF-A0A7J5A4U0-F1
#
_cell.length_a   1.000
_cell.length_b   1.000
_cell.length_c   1.000
_cell.angle_alpha   90.00
_cell.angle_beta   90.00
_cell.angle_gamma   90.00
#
_symmetry.space_group_name_H-M   'P 1'
#
loop_
_entity.id
_entity.type
_entity.pdbx_description
1 polymer ?
#
loop_
_entity_poly.entity_id
_entity_poly.type
_entity_poly.pdbx_seq_one_letter_code
_entity_poly.pdbx_strand_id
1 'polypeptide(L)'
;MRVPSRSPGQQPGSSVTPAAPARRRAFSTPTRPAATPDLDAYRAAVAELLVEVGALAGASCTAARQVLIDDRLREPAIAAVLDATTQGLIGARETLLLEMARYQPNARSSAADLTALVRIYLLSRVDVMWWRDTPTYLTDAQVDASPDLVDLEWLRRRDLLNFRYTEQPRTLLRRGLRAVRRRLRPDATPRTAGLRFRRARREMVALLNDIARQFAASTPPATPPLWVTSLVRSAEHQHRLRRLGYAAMLPSGHCLGWAVDVEMEWFGRFGARDTLAELLLARQRAGEVNVVDEGQAWHLCLAPAARRRLRRAYEAEMGV
;
A
#
# COMPACT_ATOMS: atom_id res chain seq x y z
N MET A 1 8.68 -57.15 -63.50
CA MET A 1 9.72 -56.85 -64.51
C MET A 1 9.86 -55.32 -64.59
N ARG A 2 11.09 -54.81 -64.58
CA ARG A 2 11.50 -53.40 -64.32
C ARG A 2 10.72 -52.34 -65.12
N VAL A 3 10.33 -51.24 -64.44
CA VAL A 3 10.87 -49.86 -64.58
C VAL A 3 10.62 -49.12 -63.25
N PRO A 4 11.53 -48.24 -62.79
CA PRO A 4 11.04 -47.00 -62.21
C PRO A 4 11.76 -45.73 -62.70
N SER A 5 10.98 -44.67 -62.59
CA SER A 5 11.12 -43.31 -63.08
C SER A 5 12.21 -42.48 -62.39
N ARG A 6 12.64 -41.45 -63.12
CA ARG A 6 13.60 -40.39 -62.75
C ARG A 6 13.01 -39.32 -61.84
N SER A 7 13.88 -38.73 -61.01
CA SER A 7 14.20 -37.28 -60.89
C SER A 7 15.14 -37.05 -59.68
N PRO A 8 15.79 -35.88 -59.45
CA PRO A 8 16.41 -34.90 -60.36
C PRO A 8 17.83 -34.45 -59.87
N GLY A 9 18.54 -33.61 -60.64
CA GLY A 9 19.79 -33.00 -60.20
C GLY A 9 20.21 -31.72 -60.95
N GLN A 10 20.23 -30.62 -60.18
CA GLN A 10 21.11 -29.42 -60.21
C GLN A 10 21.15 -28.42 -61.40
N GLN A 11 20.71 -27.17 -61.09
CA GLN A 11 21.32 -25.81 -61.19
C GLN A 11 22.20 -25.41 -62.41
N PRO A 12 22.53 -24.10 -62.66
CA PRO A 12 22.08 -22.80 -62.10
C PRO A 12 21.83 -21.68 -63.16
N GLY A 13 21.41 -20.46 -62.75
CA GLY A 13 21.71 -19.23 -63.54
C GLY A 13 20.75 -18.03 -63.43
N SER A 14 21.33 -16.90 -63.03
CA SER A 14 21.06 -15.51 -63.50
C SER A 14 19.90 -14.67 -62.94
N SER A 15 20.27 -13.81 -61.99
CA SER A 15 20.26 -12.33 -62.07
C SER A 15 19.04 -11.60 -62.64
N VAL A 16 18.18 -11.05 -61.76
CA VAL A 16 17.39 -9.84 -62.04
C VAL A 16 17.38 -8.95 -60.80
N THR A 17 17.88 -7.73 -60.94
CA THR A 17 17.76 -6.63 -59.98
C THR A 17 16.35 -6.04 -60.01
N PRO A 18 15.74 -5.71 -58.87
CA PRO A 18 14.86 -4.54 -58.85
C PRO A 18 15.14 -3.56 -57.71
N ALA A 19 14.86 -2.30 -58.06
CA ALA A 19 15.00 -1.06 -57.33
C ALA A 19 14.63 -1.06 -55.83
N ALA A 20 15.41 -0.30 -55.06
CA ALA A 20 15.22 -0.03 -53.65
C ALA A 20 14.00 0.87 -53.38
N PRO A 21 13.17 0.57 -52.37
CA PRO A 21 12.33 1.56 -51.73
C PRO A 21 13.09 2.19 -50.54
N ALA A 22 13.22 3.52 -50.58
CA ALA A 22 13.73 4.31 -49.47
C ALA A 22 12.83 4.13 -48.24
N ARG A 23 13.31 3.37 -47.24
CA ARG A 23 12.71 3.31 -45.90
C ARG A 23 12.91 4.67 -45.22
N ARG A 24 11.89 5.53 -45.24
CA ARG A 24 11.77 6.60 -44.24
C ARG A 24 11.69 5.94 -42.86
N ARG A 25 12.79 5.98 -42.11
CA ARG A 25 12.75 5.78 -40.65
C ARG A 25 11.85 6.88 -40.09
N ALA A 26 10.68 6.51 -39.61
CA ALA A 26 9.91 7.35 -38.72
C ALA A 26 10.80 7.61 -37.50
N PHE A 27 11.24 8.85 -37.33
CA PHE A 27 11.82 9.30 -36.07
C PHE A 27 10.71 9.17 -35.04
N SER A 28 10.81 8.17 -34.18
CA SER A 28 10.06 8.12 -32.94
C SER A 28 10.43 9.35 -32.14
N THR A 29 9.52 10.33 -32.11
CA THR A 29 9.57 11.44 -31.16
C THR A 29 9.77 10.85 -29.77
N PRO A 30 10.76 11.30 -28.99
CA PRO A 30 10.92 10.83 -27.62
C PRO A 30 9.65 11.19 -26.86
N THR A 31 8.92 10.17 -26.42
CA THR A 31 7.77 10.32 -25.53
C THR A 31 8.25 11.10 -24.32
N ARG A 32 7.82 12.36 -24.21
CA ARG A 32 8.08 13.20 -23.03
C ARG A 32 7.63 12.37 -21.81
N PRO A 33 8.50 12.14 -20.80
CA PRO A 33 8.06 11.43 -19.60
C PRO A 33 6.84 12.15 -19.06
N ALA A 34 5.74 11.41 -18.87
CA ALA A 34 4.52 11.95 -18.30
C ALA A 34 4.91 12.68 -17.01
N ALA A 35 4.47 13.94 -16.88
CA ALA A 35 4.74 14.72 -15.69
C ALA A 35 4.24 13.93 -14.46
N THR A 36 5.08 13.80 -13.44
CA THR A 36 4.69 13.14 -12.20
C THR A 36 3.50 13.90 -11.60
N PRO A 37 2.41 13.21 -11.22
CA PRO A 37 1.26 13.88 -10.62
C PRO A 37 1.65 14.71 -9.39
N ASP A 38 1.06 15.89 -9.27
CA ASP A 38 1.22 16.75 -8.09
C ASP A 38 0.43 16.14 -6.92
N LEU A 39 1.16 15.53 -5.99
CA LEU A 39 0.56 14.85 -4.84
C LEU A 39 0.03 15.81 -3.78
N ASP A 40 0.49 17.06 -3.74
CA ASP A 40 -0.02 18.05 -2.79
C ASP A 40 -1.34 18.63 -3.29
N ALA A 41 -1.41 18.97 -4.59
CA ALA A 41 -2.67 19.31 -5.24
C ALA A 41 -3.69 18.16 -5.14
N TYR A 42 -3.25 16.91 -5.32
CA TYR A 42 -4.10 15.73 -5.13
C TYR A 42 -4.69 15.65 -3.72
N ARG A 43 -3.85 15.76 -2.69
CA ARG A 43 -4.30 15.67 -1.29
C ARG A 43 -5.23 16.81 -0.91
N ALA A 44 -4.98 18.02 -1.42
CA ALA A 44 -5.87 19.16 -1.23
C ALA A 44 -7.24 18.91 -1.87
N ALA A 45 -7.29 18.46 -3.13
CA ALA A 45 -8.54 18.14 -3.82
C ALA A 45 -9.32 17.01 -3.15
N VAL A 46 -8.63 15.99 -2.63
CA VAL A 46 -9.24 14.93 -1.82
C VAL A 46 -9.78 15.48 -0.50
N ALA A 47 -9.05 16.36 0.18
CA ALA A 47 -9.51 16.96 1.44
C ALA A 47 -10.80 17.77 1.25
N GLU A 48 -10.88 18.57 0.19
CA GLU A 48 -12.10 19.31 -0.19
C GLU A 48 -13.28 18.36 -0.47
N LEU A 49 -13.06 17.32 -1.30
CA LEU A 49 -14.07 16.31 -1.58
C LEU A 49 -14.59 15.64 -0.31
N LEU A 50 -13.73 15.37 0.67
CA LEU A 50 -14.15 14.73 1.92
C LEU A 50 -15.06 15.65 2.77
N VAL A 51 -14.87 16.97 2.71
CA VAL A 51 -15.77 17.94 3.35
C VAL A 51 -17.16 17.87 2.70
N GLU A 52 -17.23 17.86 1.38
CA GLU A 52 -18.48 17.78 0.62
C GLU A 52 -19.20 16.44 0.82
N VAL A 53 -18.47 15.33 0.81
CA VAL A 53 -19.01 14.00 1.12
C VAL A 53 -19.58 13.95 2.55
N GLY A 54 -18.88 14.57 3.51
CA GLY A 54 -19.34 14.69 4.89
C GLY A 54 -20.62 15.51 5.01
N ALA A 55 -20.76 16.60 4.27
CA ALA A 55 -21.99 17.41 4.22
C ALA A 55 -23.19 16.61 3.68
N LEU A 56 -22.94 15.58 2.87
CA LEU A 56 -23.94 14.68 2.32
C LEU A 56 -24.09 13.37 3.12
N ALA A 57 -23.72 13.30 4.40
CA ALA A 57 -23.72 12.06 5.18
C ALA A 57 -25.13 11.40 5.37
N GLY A 58 -26.22 12.16 5.17
CA GLY A 58 -27.60 11.64 5.31
C GLY A 58 -27.95 10.51 4.34
N ALA A 59 -28.80 9.57 4.79
CA ALA A 59 -29.21 8.40 4.00
C ALA A 59 -29.96 8.75 2.70
N SER A 60 -30.73 9.83 2.70
CA SER A 60 -31.45 10.36 1.53
C SER A 60 -30.52 10.97 0.47
N CYS A 61 -29.26 11.23 0.80
CA CYS A 61 -28.29 11.88 -0.09
C CYS A 61 -27.46 10.89 -0.92
N THR A 62 -27.80 9.61 -0.94
CA THR A 62 -27.00 8.56 -1.61
C THR A 62 -26.74 8.86 -3.09
N ALA A 63 -27.79 9.22 -3.85
CA ALA A 63 -27.65 9.56 -5.27
C ALA A 63 -26.82 10.84 -5.47
N ALA A 64 -27.07 11.88 -4.67
CA ALA A 64 -26.32 13.14 -4.73
C ALA A 64 -24.82 12.92 -4.46
N ARG A 65 -24.50 12.07 -3.48
CA ARG A 65 -23.11 11.71 -3.16
C ARG A 65 -22.42 10.96 -4.29
N GLN A 66 -23.15 10.07 -4.96
CA GLN A 66 -22.62 9.35 -6.12
C GLN A 66 -22.29 10.31 -7.27
N VAL A 67 -23.20 11.23 -7.58
CA VAL A 67 -22.98 12.26 -8.61
C VAL A 67 -21.80 13.16 -8.25
N LEU A 68 -21.71 13.60 -6.99
CA LEU A 68 -20.61 14.42 -6.49
C LEU A 68 -19.26 13.74 -6.70
N ILE A 69 -19.13 12.49 -6.24
CA ILE A 69 -17.88 11.74 -6.38
C ILE A 69 -17.56 11.54 -7.86
N ASP A 70 -18.53 11.16 -8.67
CA ASP A 70 -18.32 10.99 -10.10
C ASP A 70 -17.77 12.24 -10.78
N ASP A 71 -18.26 13.41 -10.39
CA ASP A 71 -17.79 14.69 -10.92
C ASP A 71 -16.37 15.02 -10.43
N ARG A 72 -16.16 14.99 -9.10
CA ARG A 72 -14.86 15.31 -8.48
C ARG A 72 -13.73 14.39 -8.94
N LEU A 73 -14.01 13.12 -9.24
CA LEU A 73 -12.97 12.21 -9.76
C LEU A 73 -12.43 12.61 -11.15
N ARG A 74 -13.15 13.46 -11.90
CA ARG A 74 -12.69 13.98 -13.20
C ARG A 74 -11.81 15.23 -13.07
N GLU A 75 -11.69 15.79 -11.89
CA GLU A 75 -10.84 16.94 -11.67
C GLU A 75 -9.38 16.61 -11.99
N PRO A 76 -8.63 17.52 -12.64
CA PRO A 76 -7.28 17.21 -13.12
C PRO A 76 -6.34 16.66 -12.06
N ALA A 77 -6.38 17.21 -10.84
CA ALA A 77 -5.51 16.77 -9.74
C ALA A 77 -5.80 15.32 -9.31
N ILE A 78 -7.08 14.94 -9.21
CA ILE A 78 -7.52 13.59 -8.86
C ILE A 78 -7.28 12.64 -10.03
N ALA A 79 -7.74 13.01 -11.22
CA ALA A 79 -7.63 12.22 -12.43
C ALA A 79 -6.17 11.83 -12.73
N ALA A 80 -5.22 12.75 -12.57
CA ALA A 80 -3.80 12.49 -12.85
C ALA A 80 -3.22 11.35 -11.99
N VAL A 81 -3.57 11.29 -10.70
CA VAL A 81 -3.10 10.20 -9.81
C VAL A 81 -3.80 8.89 -10.14
N LEU A 82 -5.13 8.92 -10.38
CA LEU A 82 -5.89 7.71 -10.71
C LEU A 82 -5.45 7.08 -12.03
N ASP A 83 -5.20 7.91 -13.05
CA ASP A 83 -4.75 7.48 -14.37
C ASP A 83 -3.33 6.88 -14.34
N ALA A 84 -2.49 7.35 -13.41
CA ALA A 84 -1.15 6.81 -13.21
C ALA A 84 -1.12 5.44 -12.49
N THR A 85 -2.26 4.95 -11.97
CA THR A 85 -2.39 3.59 -11.42
C THR A 85 -2.55 2.54 -12.51
N THR A 86 -2.33 1.26 -12.19
CA THR A 86 -2.56 0.14 -13.14
C THR A 86 -4.02 -0.01 -13.56
N GLN A 87 -4.96 0.49 -12.77
CA GLN A 87 -6.40 0.43 -13.08
C GLN A 87 -6.86 1.59 -13.99
N GLY A 88 -6.06 2.65 -14.09
CA GLY A 88 -6.43 3.92 -14.72
C GLY A 88 -7.59 4.63 -14.01
N LEU A 89 -7.96 5.81 -14.52
CA LEU A 89 -9.06 6.61 -13.97
C LEU A 89 -10.39 5.83 -13.93
N ILE A 90 -10.76 5.18 -15.03
CA ILE A 90 -12.03 4.48 -15.17
C ILE A 90 -12.14 3.34 -14.16
N GLY A 91 -11.14 2.46 -14.11
CA GLY A 91 -11.14 1.32 -13.19
C GLY A 91 -11.09 1.73 -11.72
N ALA A 92 -10.33 2.80 -11.40
CA ALA A 92 -10.30 3.34 -10.06
C ALA A 92 -11.64 3.96 -9.65
N ARG A 93 -12.33 4.67 -10.55
CA ARG A 93 -13.67 5.21 -10.30
C ARG A 93 -14.68 4.10 -10.05
N GLU A 94 -14.78 3.13 -10.95
CA GLU A 94 -15.73 2.02 -10.84
C GLU A 94 -15.53 1.23 -9.55
N THR A 95 -14.26 1.00 -9.18
CA THR A 95 -13.93 0.34 -7.91
C THR A 95 -14.46 1.14 -6.72
N LEU A 96 -14.22 2.46 -6.66
CA LEU A 96 -14.71 3.29 -5.55
C LEU A 96 -16.24 3.21 -5.42
N LEU A 97 -16.96 3.38 -6.54
CA LEU A 97 -18.42 3.33 -6.55
C LEU A 97 -18.95 1.98 -6.06
N LEU A 98 -18.31 0.88 -6.47
CA LEU A 98 -18.64 -0.46 -5.99
C LEU A 98 -18.34 -0.65 -4.51
N GLU A 99 -17.21 -0.13 -4.00
CA GLU A 99 -16.90 -0.19 -2.57
C GLU A 99 -17.92 0.62 -1.75
N MET A 100 -18.31 1.81 -2.23
CA MET A 100 -19.33 2.62 -1.58
C MET A 100 -20.69 1.93 -1.56
N ALA A 101 -21.12 1.34 -2.67
CA ALA A 101 -22.40 0.63 -2.77
C ALA A 101 -22.47 -0.60 -1.85
N ARG A 102 -21.32 -1.22 -1.55
CA ARG A 102 -21.21 -2.39 -0.67
C ARG A 102 -20.90 -2.02 0.77
N TYR A 103 -20.64 -0.74 1.06
CA TYR A 103 -20.19 -0.32 2.38
C TYR A 103 -21.28 -0.50 3.42
N GLN A 104 -20.93 -1.20 4.50
CA GLN A 104 -21.74 -1.29 5.71
C GLN A 104 -20.85 -0.90 6.90
N PRO A 105 -21.24 0.10 7.69
CA PRO A 105 -20.51 0.46 8.90
C PRO A 105 -20.35 -0.75 9.82
N ASN A 106 -19.13 -0.97 10.28
CA ASN A 106 -18.78 -2.11 11.12
C ASN A 106 -17.66 -1.69 12.07
N ALA A 107 -17.83 -1.96 13.37
CA ALA A 107 -16.84 -1.64 14.41
C ALA A 107 -15.48 -2.33 14.22
N ARG A 108 -15.39 -3.30 13.31
CA ARG A 108 -14.13 -3.99 12.95
C ARG A 108 -13.37 -3.33 11.79
N SER A 109 -14.02 -2.45 11.03
CA SER A 109 -13.45 -1.81 9.84
C SER A 109 -12.67 -0.55 10.22
N SER A 110 -11.52 -0.30 9.58
CA SER A 110 -10.82 0.99 9.73
C SER A 110 -11.67 2.17 9.18
N ALA A 111 -12.56 1.90 8.23
CA ALA A 111 -13.53 2.91 7.77
C ALA A 111 -14.73 2.95 8.71
N ALA A 112 -14.75 3.93 9.62
CA ALA A 112 -15.84 4.15 10.58
C ALA A 112 -17.13 4.66 9.91
N ASP A 113 -16.99 5.41 8.83
CA ASP A 113 -18.07 5.89 7.98
C ASP A 113 -17.66 5.89 6.50
N LEU A 114 -18.58 6.34 5.63
CA LEU A 114 -18.32 6.39 4.20
C LEU A 114 -17.28 7.44 3.83
N THR A 115 -17.19 8.56 4.55
CA THR A 115 -16.16 9.57 4.34
C THR A 115 -14.76 8.98 4.60
N ALA A 116 -14.61 8.18 5.67
CA ALA A 116 -13.41 7.44 5.96
C ALA A 116 -13.10 6.41 4.85
N LEU A 117 -14.11 5.71 4.31
CA LEU A 117 -13.89 4.80 3.18
C LEU A 117 -13.35 5.54 1.95
N VAL A 118 -13.95 6.67 1.57
CA VAL A 118 -13.51 7.49 0.43
C VAL A 118 -12.08 8.01 0.67
N ARG A 119 -11.78 8.50 1.88
CA ARG A 119 -10.44 8.94 2.28
C ARG A 119 -9.41 7.84 2.09
N ILE A 120 -9.64 6.68 2.70
CA ILE A 120 -8.72 5.54 2.66
C ILE A 120 -8.53 5.08 1.21
N TYR A 121 -9.62 4.98 0.45
CA TYR A 121 -9.55 4.57 -0.95
C TYR A 121 -8.68 5.52 -1.77
N LEU A 122 -9.01 6.81 -1.79
CA LEU A 122 -8.33 7.80 -2.63
C LEU A 122 -6.88 7.98 -2.20
N LEU A 123 -6.60 8.15 -0.91
CA LEU A 123 -5.22 8.37 -0.47
C LEU A 123 -4.34 7.12 -0.68
N SER A 124 -4.89 5.91 -0.63
CA SER A 124 -4.15 4.68 -0.97
C SER A 124 -3.78 4.56 -2.45
N ARG A 125 -4.40 5.35 -3.35
CA ARG A 125 -4.05 5.33 -4.79
C ARG A 125 -2.63 5.86 -5.04
N VAL A 126 -2.11 6.69 -4.15
CA VAL A 126 -0.70 7.12 -4.18
C VAL A 126 0.21 5.91 -4.07
N ASP A 127 -0.10 4.95 -3.20
CA ASP A 127 0.70 3.74 -2.99
C ASP A 127 0.72 2.87 -4.27
N VAL A 128 -0.47 2.70 -4.86
CA VAL A 128 -0.67 1.89 -6.07
C VAL A 128 0.05 2.54 -7.25
N MET A 129 -0.02 3.87 -7.37
CA MET A 129 0.70 4.64 -8.38
C MET A 129 2.22 4.48 -8.22
N TRP A 130 2.74 4.70 -7.00
CA TRP A 130 4.17 4.63 -6.71
C TRP A 130 4.78 3.26 -7.01
N TRP A 131 4.03 2.20 -6.73
CA TRP A 131 4.51 0.83 -6.83
C TRP A 131 3.79 0.03 -7.92
N ARG A 132 3.28 0.71 -8.96
CA ARG A 132 2.49 0.09 -10.04
C ARG A 132 3.20 -1.07 -10.75
N ASP A 133 4.53 -1.00 -10.82
CA ASP A 133 5.40 -2.00 -11.47
C ASP A 133 5.87 -3.10 -10.49
N THR A 134 5.44 -3.05 -9.23
CA THR A 134 5.78 -4.06 -8.22
C THR A 134 4.76 -5.21 -8.29
N PRO A 135 5.21 -6.48 -8.39
CA PRO A 135 4.29 -7.60 -8.35
C PRO A 135 3.62 -7.72 -6.97
N THR A 136 2.35 -8.07 -6.99
CA THR A 136 1.58 -8.37 -5.78
C THR A 136 1.94 -9.75 -5.24
N TYR A 137 2.11 -9.86 -3.92
CA TYR A 137 2.13 -11.16 -3.24
C TYR A 137 0.72 -11.75 -3.25
N LEU A 138 0.48 -12.73 -4.12
CA LEU A 138 -0.83 -13.35 -4.31
C LEU A 138 -1.20 -14.27 -3.14
N THR A 139 -0.26 -15.08 -2.65
CA THR A 139 -0.52 -16.14 -1.66
C THR A 139 0.26 -15.94 -0.35
N ASP A 140 -0.24 -16.53 0.73
CA ASP A 140 0.46 -16.57 2.04
C ASP A 140 1.87 -17.17 1.89
N ALA A 141 2.01 -18.23 1.09
CA ALA A 141 3.28 -18.91 0.85
C ALA A 141 4.31 -18.02 0.14
N GLN A 142 3.87 -17.18 -0.80
CA GLN A 142 4.76 -16.23 -1.47
C GLN A 142 5.34 -15.20 -0.48
N VAL A 143 4.54 -14.75 0.49
CA VAL A 143 5.02 -13.86 1.56
C VAL A 143 6.05 -14.57 2.43
N ASP A 144 5.77 -15.80 2.86
CA ASP A 144 6.64 -16.54 3.78
C ASP A 144 7.99 -16.95 3.14
N ALA A 145 8.01 -17.20 1.83
CA ALA A 145 9.18 -17.65 1.08
C ALA A 145 9.92 -16.54 0.32
N SER A 146 9.43 -15.30 0.32
CA SER A 146 10.04 -14.22 -0.47
C SER A 146 11.45 -13.87 0.04
N PRO A 147 12.48 -13.88 -0.84
CA PRO A 147 13.83 -13.46 -0.46
C PRO A 147 13.95 -11.95 -0.21
N ASP A 148 12.99 -11.16 -0.70
CA ASP A 148 12.94 -9.71 -0.50
C ASP A 148 12.46 -9.30 0.89
N LEU A 149 11.91 -10.25 1.65
CA LEU A 149 11.31 -10.03 2.97
C LEU A 149 12.15 -10.67 4.07
N VAL A 150 12.52 -9.88 5.06
CA VAL A 150 13.26 -10.35 6.24
C VAL A 150 12.29 -10.77 7.35
N ASP A 151 12.71 -11.75 8.15
CA ASP A 151 11.96 -12.20 9.33
C ASP A 151 12.18 -11.25 10.51
N LEU A 152 11.11 -10.59 10.95
CA LEU A 152 11.14 -9.71 12.11
C LEU A 152 11.48 -10.46 13.40
N GLU A 153 11.15 -11.75 13.51
CA GLU A 153 11.49 -12.52 14.70
C GLU A 153 13.00 -12.72 14.83
N TRP A 154 13.69 -12.95 13.70
CA TRP A 154 15.13 -13.06 13.66
C TRP A 154 15.81 -11.75 14.12
N LEU A 155 15.27 -10.61 13.66
CA LEU A 155 15.74 -9.28 14.04
C LEU A 155 15.44 -8.98 15.52
N ARG A 156 14.23 -9.30 15.98
CA ARG A 156 13.78 -9.11 17.36
C ARG A 156 14.66 -9.86 18.36
N ARG A 157 15.05 -11.10 18.06
CA ARG A 157 15.92 -11.92 18.92
C ARG A 157 17.35 -11.38 19.04
N ARG A 158 17.76 -10.51 18.11
CA ARG A 158 19.06 -9.83 18.09
C ARG A 158 18.99 -8.39 18.57
N ASP A 159 17.83 -7.96 19.08
CA ASP A 159 17.58 -6.60 19.51
C ASP A 159 17.78 -5.54 18.42
N LEU A 160 17.51 -5.91 17.16
CA LEU A 160 17.67 -5.05 15.98
C LEU A 160 16.38 -4.29 15.60
N LEU A 161 15.33 -4.38 16.44
CA LEU A 161 14.05 -3.70 16.21
C LEU A 161 13.80 -2.66 17.30
N ASN A 162 13.64 -1.40 16.89
CA ASN A 162 13.30 -0.30 17.78
C ASN A 162 11.77 -0.12 17.98
N PHE A 163 10.96 -0.92 17.26
CA PHE A 163 9.50 -0.92 17.36
C PHE A 163 8.97 -2.25 17.92
N ARG A 164 7.71 -2.24 18.35
CA ARG A 164 7.00 -3.40 18.90
C ARG A 164 5.86 -3.83 17.98
N TYR A 165 5.50 -5.10 18.10
CA TYR A 165 4.34 -5.70 17.46
C TYR A 165 3.85 -6.88 18.30
N THR A 166 2.65 -7.36 17.98
CA THR A 166 2.14 -8.64 18.51
C THR A 166 1.80 -9.57 17.36
N GLU A 167 2.17 -10.84 17.47
CA GLU A 167 1.79 -11.86 16.49
C GLU A 167 0.29 -12.18 16.59
N GLN A 168 -0.36 -12.36 15.45
CA GLN A 168 -1.73 -12.83 15.41
C GLN A 168 -1.83 -14.28 15.91
N PRO A 169 -2.66 -14.58 16.92
CA PRO A 169 -2.83 -15.95 17.41
C PRO A 169 -3.36 -16.90 16.33
N ARG A 170 -2.56 -17.93 16.00
CA ARG A 170 -2.92 -18.96 15.02
C ARG A 170 -3.89 -20.03 15.57
N THR A 171 -3.93 -20.21 16.89
CA THR A 171 -4.76 -21.24 17.55
C THR A 171 -5.84 -20.63 18.45
N LEU A 172 -6.95 -21.35 18.63
CA LEU A 172 -8.06 -20.92 19.51
C LEU A 172 -7.59 -20.73 20.96
N LEU A 173 -6.73 -21.62 21.47
CA LEU A 173 -6.13 -21.48 22.80
C LEU A 173 -5.37 -20.17 22.97
N ARG A 174 -4.52 -19.80 22.00
CA ARG A 174 -3.79 -18.51 22.06
C ARG A 174 -4.74 -17.32 21.92
N ARG A 175 -5.84 -17.44 21.18
CA ARG A 175 -6.90 -16.41 21.12
C ARG A 175 -7.57 -16.23 22.49
N GLY A 176 -7.94 -17.33 23.15
CA GLY A 176 -8.51 -17.33 24.49
C GLY A 176 -7.57 -16.72 25.52
N LEU A 177 -6.30 -17.13 25.55
CA LEU A 177 -5.30 -16.56 26.44
C LEU A 177 -5.10 -15.05 26.20
N ARG A 178 -5.12 -14.61 24.94
CA ARG A 178 -5.03 -13.19 24.61
C ARG A 178 -6.26 -12.42 25.09
N ALA A 179 -7.46 -12.99 24.95
CA ALA A 179 -8.68 -12.38 25.46
C ALA A 179 -8.64 -12.23 26.99
N VAL A 180 -8.19 -13.25 27.71
CA VAL A 180 -7.99 -13.20 29.17
C VAL A 180 -6.96 -12.14 29.55
N ARG A 181 -5.78 -12.12 28.89
CA ARG A 181 -4.75 -11.10 29.15
C ARG A 181 -5.27 -9.68 28.90
N ARG A 182 -6.07 -9.46 27.85
CA ARG A 182 -6.74 -8.18 27.59
C ARG A 182 -7.76 -7.82 28.64
N ARG A 183 -8.46 -8.79 29.23
CA ARG A 183 -9.41 -8.51 30.30
C ARG A 183 -8.70 -8.13 31.60
N LEU A 184 -7.58 -8.79 31.91
CA LEU A 184 -6.81 -8.54 33.12
C LEU A 184 -5.90 -7.30 33.03
N ARG A 185 -5.44 -6.96 31.83
CA ARG A 185 -4.59 -5.80 31.53
C ARG A 185 -5.03 -5.15 30.21
N PRO A 186 -6.21 -4.49 30.18
CA PRO A 186 -6.78 -3.91 28.96
C PRO A 186 -5.87 -2.87 28.30
N ASP A 187 -4.98 -2.33 29.12
CA ASP A 187 -4.16 -1.16 28.83
C ASP A 187 -2.70 -1.50 28.52
N ALA A 188 -2.28 -2.76 28.65
CA ALA A 188 -0.87 -3.13 28.46
C ALA A 188 -0.44 -3.11 26.99
N THR A 189 -1.37 -3.29 26.05
CA THR A 189 -1.07 -3.34 24.61
C THR A 189 -2.25 -2.81 23.79
N PRO A 190 -2.00 -2.26 22.59
CA PRO A 190 -3.05 -1.90 21.65
C PRO A 190 -4.05 -3.02 21.34
N ARG A 191 -5.30 -2.61 21.07
CA ARG A 191 -6.39 -3.52 20.69
C ARG A 191 -6.34 -3.81 19.19
N THR A 192 -5.37 -4.63 18.77
CA THR A 192 -5.16 -4.97 17.35
C THR A 192 -5.30 -6.47 17.09
N ALA A 193 -5.54 -6.90 15.85
CA ALA A 193 -5.49 -8.32 15.50
C ALA A 193 -4.07 -8.91 15.62
N GLY A 194 -3.05 -8.06 15.54
CA GLY A 194 -1.64 -8.46 15.49
C GLY A 194 -1.22 -8.87 14.07
N LEU A 195 0.09 -9.02 13.89
CA LEU A 195 0.71 -9.37 12.61
C LEU A 195 0.45 -10.82 12.23
N ARG A 196 -0.20 -11.03 11.09
CA ARG A 196 -0.33 -12.36 10.46
C ARG A 196 1.02 -12.86 9.97
N PHE A 197 1.78 -11.99 9.30
CA PHE A 197 3.12 -12.25 8.80
C PHE A 197 4.12 -11.37 9.54
N ARG A 198 5.19 -11.96 10.07
CA ARG A 198 6.30 -11.24 10.70
C ARG A 198 7.39 -10.97 9.67
N ARG A 199 6.97 -10.52 8.48
CA ARG A 199 7.82 -10.32 7.31
C ARG A 199 7.73 -8.88 6.88
N ALA A 200 8.85 -8.29 6.49
CA ALA A 200 8.88 -6.93 5.99
C ALA A 200 10.03 -6.75 4.99
N ARG A 201 9.91 -5.80 4.07
CA ARG A 201 11.05 -5.35 3.28
C ARG A 201 12.09 -4.69 4.19
N ARG A 202 13.36 -4.82 3.85
CA ARG A 202 14.48 -4.26 4.64
C ARG A 202 14.37 -2.74 4.81
N GLU A 203 13.96 -2.04 3.76
CA GLU A 203 13.73 -0.60 3.80
C GLU A 203 12.61 -0.21 4.77
N MET A 204 11.55 -1.02 4.85
CA MET A 204 10.47 -0.79 5.82
C MET A 204 10.95 -0.97 7.25
N VAL A 205 11.83 -1.95 7.50
CA VAL A 205 12.45 -2.11 8.83
C VAL A 205 13.29 -0.88 9.19
N ALA A 206 14.14 -0.40 8.28
CA ALA A 206 14.94 0.81 8.52
C ALA A 206 14.08 2.05 8.75
N LEU A 207 13.01 2.23 7.96
CA LEU A 207 12.04 3.32 8.15
C LEU A 207 11.41 3.25 9.54
N LEU A 208 10.90 2.08 9.94
CA LEU A 208 10.25 1.90 11.25
C LEU A 208 11.22 2.06 12.41
N ASN A 209 12.47 1.62 12.26
CA ASN A 209 13.51 1.83 13.27
C ASN A 209 13.84 3.32 13.42
N ASP A 210 13.95 4.06 12.32
CA ASP A 210 14.19 5.50 12.35
C ASP A 210 13.03 6.28 12.96
N ILE A 211 11.79 5.99 12.54
CA ILE A 211 10.57 6.57 13.14
C ILE A 211 10.52 6.26 14.64
N ALA A 212 10.79 5.01 15.04
CA ALA A 212 10.74 4.62 16.44
C ALA A 212 11.78 5.35 17.30
N ARG A 213 12.99 5.56 16.81
CA ARG A 213 14.02 6.34 17.52
C ARG A 213 13.61 7.80 17.68
N GLN A 214 13.13 8.44 16.61
CA GLN A 214 12.69 9.84 16.68
C GLN A 214 11.47 10.01 17.56
N PHE A 215 10.53 9.06 17.51
CA PHE A 215 9.37 9.02 18.39
C PHE A 215 9.79 8.90 19.85
N ALA A 216 10.68 7.95 20.19
CA ALA A 216 11.18 7.79 21.56
C ALA A 216 11.93 9.04 22.06
N ALA A 217 12.70 9.70 21.19
CA ALA A 217 13.41 10.94 21.54
C ALA A 217 12.48 12.15 21.74
N SER A 218 11.30 12.13 21.12
CA SER A 218 10.36 13.26 21.12
C SER A 218 9.18 13.08 22.09
N THR A 219 9.14 11.98 22.85
CA THR A 219 8.03 11.65 23.74
C THR A 219 8.45 11.48 25.20
N PRO A 220 7.51 11.57 26.16
CA PRO A 220 7.82 11.37 27.57
C PRO A 220 8.48 9.99 27.83
N PRO A 221 9.40 9.86 28.81
CA PRO A 221 10.14 8.62 29.07
C PRO A 221 9.31 7.36 29.38
N ALA A 222 8.05 7.53 29.79
CA ALA A 222 7.12 6.42 30.05
C ALA A 222 6.33 5.97 28.81
N THR A 223 6.53 6.62 27.67
CA THR A 223 5.84 6.28 26.41
C THR A 223 6.35 4.94 25.90
N PRO A 224 5.47 3.98 25.61
CA PRO A 224 5.87 2.72 24.98
C PRO A 224 6.52 2.96 23.61
N PRO A 225 7.40 2.06 23.13
CA PRO A 225 7.97 2.17 21.79
C PRO A 225 6.89 2.14 20.70
N LEU A 226 7.22 2.67 19.52
CA LEU A 226 6.37 2.65 18.32
C LEU A 226 5.74 1.26 18.13
N TRP A 227 4.44 1.23 17.87
CA TRP A 227 3.69 -0.02 17.75
C TRP A 227 3.13 -0.25 16.36
N VAL A 228 3.56 -1.36 15.74
CA VAL A 228 3.13 -1.78 14.41
C VAL A 228 1.98 -2.78 14.50
N THR A 229 0.91 -2.51 13.77
CA THR A 229 -0.36 -3.26 13.82
C THR A 229 -0.58 -4.14 12.59
N SER A 230 0.01 -3.76 11.46
CA SER A 230 -0.01 -4.49 10.19
C SER A 230 1.26 -4.24 9.39
N LEU A 231 1.66 -5.22 8.56
CA LEU A 231 2.79 -5.15 7.62
C LEU A 231 2.39 -5.77 6.29
N VAL A 232 3.30 -6.44 5.58
CA VAL A 232 3.01 -7.16 4.35
C VAL A 232 1.82 -8.12 4.54
N ARG A 233 0.98 -8.18 3.52
CA ARG A 233 -0.15 -9.11 3.43
C ARG A 233 -0.10 -9.80 2.07
N SER A 234 -0.67 -11.00 1.96
CA SER A 234 -0.98 -11.59 0.66
C SER A 234 -2.32 -11.05 0.16
N ALA A 235 -2.57 -11.12 -1.15
CA ALA A 235 -3.90 -10.85 -1.73
C ALA A 235 -4.95 -11.83 -1.17
N GLU A 236 -4.58 -13.10 -0.98
CA GLU A 236 -5.43 -14.10 -0.31
C GLU A 236 -5.88 -13.63 1.09
N HIS A 237 -4.94 -13.14 1.91
CA HIS A 237 -5.23 -12.62 3.23
C HIS A 237 -6.09 -11.36 3.16
N GLN A 238 -5.80 -10.45 2.22
CA GLN A 238 -6.58 -9.23 2.01
C GLN A 238 -8.03 -9.54 1.63
N HIS A 239 -8.27 -10.49 0.70
CA HIS A 239 -9.62 -10.96 0.37
C HIS A 239 -10.32 -11.61 1.57
N ARG A 240 -9.59 -12.34 2.41
CA ARG A 240 -10.13 -12.92 3.65
C ARG A 240 -10.58 -11.85 4.64
N LEU A 241 -9.78 -10.79 4.83
CA LEU A 241 -10.15 -9.64 5.64
C LEU A 241 -11.41 -8.95 5.09
N ARG A 242 -11.48 -8.76 3.76
CA ARG A 242 -12.67 -8.19 3.10
C ARG A 242 -13.93 -9.02 3.37
N ARG A 243 -13.84 -10.35 3.28
CA ARG A 243 -14.97 -11.26 3.62
C ARG A 243 -15.38 -11.20 5.09
N LEU A 244 -14.47 -10.78 5.98
CA LEU A 244 -14.75 -10.58 7.41
C LEU A 244 -15.29 -9.16 7.71
N GLY A 245 -15.51 -8.33 6.69
CA GLY A 245 -16.08 -6.99 6.82
C GLY A 245 -15.07 -5.90 7.18
N TYR A 246 -13.77 -6.13 6.96
CA TYR A 246 -12.75 -5.06 7.04
C TYR A 246 -12.69 -4.28 5.73
N ALA A 247 -12.37 -2.98 5.78
CA ALA A 247 -12.03 -2.14 4.63
C ALA A 247 -10.68 -2.53 3.97
N ALA A 248 -10.54 -3.79 3.59
CA ALA A 248 -9.35 -4.37 2.97
C ALA A 248 -9.45 -4.28 1.45
N MET A 249 -9.33 -3.06 0.91
CA MET A 249 -9.46 -2.78 -0.51
C MET A 249 -8.25 -3.31 -1.31
N LEU A 250 -8.45 -3.55 -2.60
CA LEU A 250 -7.43 -3.99 -3.55
C LEU A 250 -7.45 -3.07 -4.79
N PRO A 251 -6.29 -2.81 -5.42
CA PRO A 251 -4.93 -3.15 -4.96
C PRO A 251 -4.55 -2.43 -3.66
N SER A 252 -3.52 -2.93 -2.95
CA SER A 252 -3.10 -2.43 -1.63
C SER A 252 -1.58 -2.43 -1.49
N GLY A 253 -1.01 -1.36 -0.92
CA GLY A 253 0.42 -1.25 -0.62
C GLY A 253 0.95 -2.36 0.31
N HIS A 254 0.11 -2.92 1.19
CA HIS A 254 0.49 -4.08 2.00
C HIS A 254 0.77 -5.31 1.14
N CYS A 255 0.00 -5.51 0.07
CA CYS A 255 0.17 -6.62 -0.84
C CYS A 255 1.37 -6.46 -1.79
N LEU A 256 1.93 -5.25 -1.86
CA LEU A 256 3.18 -4.94 -2.55
C LEU A 256 4.40 -5.00 -1.60
N GLY A 257 4.16 -5.11 -0.29
CA GLY A 257 5.18 -5.15 0.76
C GLY A 257 5.78 -3.79 1.13
N TRP A 258 5.19 -2.70 0.65
CA TRP A 258 5.69 -1.33 0.86
C TRP A 258 4.88 -0.54 1.89
N ALA A 259 3.87 -1.18 2.51
CA ALA A 259 3.03 -0.52 3.50
C ALA A 259 2.97 -1.21 4.87
N VAL A 260 2.68 -0.39 5.87
CA VAL A 260 2.62 -0.72 7.30
C VAL A 260 1.52 0.11 7.97
N ASP A 261 0.84 -0.46 8.95
CA ASP A 261 -0.08 0.29 9.79
C ASP A 261 0.55 0.45 11.18
N VAL A 262 0.52 1.68 11.71
CA VAL A 262 1.01 2.01 13.05
C VAL A 262 -0.15 2.43 13.94
N GLU A 263 -0.11 2.01 15.20
CA GLU A 263 -1.13 2.37 16.18
C GLU A 263 -1.06 3.87 16.49
N MET A 264 -2.21 4.54 16.58
CA MET A 264 -2.31 5.95 16.93
C MET A 264 -3.18 6.18 18.17
N GLU A 265 -4.35 5.57 18.22
CA GLU A 265 -5.34 5.82 19.28
C GLU A 265 -4.79 5.46 20.66
N TRP A 266 -4.14 4.30 20.79
CA TRP A 266 -3.53 3.90 22.05
C TRP A 266 -2.43 4.85 22.53
N PHE A 267 -1.79 5.65 21.66
CA PHE A 267 -0.79 6.62 22.10
C PHE A 267 -1.39 7.91 22.70
N GLY A 268 -2.70 8.15 22.51
CA GLY A 268 -3.38 9.32 23.07
C GLY A 268 -3.29 9.39 24.59
N ARG A 269 -3.38 8.23 25.27
CA ARG A 269 -3.27 8.15 26.74
C ARG A 269 -1.88 8.52 27.30
N PHE A 270 -0.85 8.51 26.45
CA PHE A 270 0.52 8.89 26.84
C PHE A 270 0.82 10.34 26.43
N GLY A 271 -0.17 11.07 25.88
CA GLY A 271 0.04 12.39 25.29
C GLY A 271 0.95 12.37 24.06
N ALA A 272 1.13 11.21 23.43
CA ALA A 272 2.12 10.99 22.37
C ALA A 272 1.51 10.84 20.97
N ARG A 273 0.17 10.82 20.86
CA ARG A 273 -0.53 10.68 19.57
C ARG A 273 -0.14 11.81 18.60
N ASP A 274 -0.20 13.05 19.07
CA ASP A 274 0.03 14.22 18.21
C ASP A 274 1.50 14.32 17.80
N THR A 275 2.44 14.00 18.70
CA THR A 275 3.87 13.88 18.37
C THR A 275 4.12 12.84 17.27
N LEU A 276 3.47 11.66 17.36
CA LEU A 276 3.58 10.66 16.30
C LEU A 276 2.97 11.17 14.99
N ALA A 277 1.80 11.81 15.05
CA ALA A 277 1.13 12.37 13.88
C ALA A 277 2.01 13.41 13.17
N GLU A 278 2.58 14.35 13.92
CA GLU A 278 3.49 15.38 13.41
C GLU A 278 4.72 14.77 12.73
N LEU A 279 5.34 13.77 13.37
CA LEU A 279 6.51 13.05 12.84
C LEU A 279 6.19 12.37 11.49
N LEU A 280 5.03 11.72 11.39
CA LEU A 280 4.60 11.01 10.19
C LEU A 280 4.23 11.98 9.07
N LEU A 281 3.48 13.04 9.37
CA LEU A 281 3.10 14.08 8.40
C LEU A 281 4.30 14.89 7.92
N ALA A 282 5.31 15.12 8.79
CA ALA A 282 6.57 15.75 8.37
C ALA A 282 7.30 14.91 7.32
N ARG A 283 7.29 13.58 7.47
CA ARG A 283 7.86 12.67 6.45
C ARG A 283 7.03 12.60 5.18
N GLN A 284 5.71 12.75 5.27
CA GLN A 284 4.85 12.88 4.09
C GLN A 284 5.19 14.14 3.30
N ARG A 285 5.33 15.28 3.97
CA ARG A 285 5.76 16.55 3.35
C ARG A 285 7.17 16.47 2.75
N ALA A 286 8.06 15.71 3.38
CA ALA A 286 9.39 15.42 2.83
C ALA A 286 9.39 14.41 1.67
N GLY A 287 8.22 13.89 1.27
CA GLY A 287 8.09 12.93 0.17
C GLY A 287 8.63 11.54 0.47
N GLU A 288 8.82 11.19 1.75
CA GLU A 288 9.39 9.89 2.15
C GLU A 288 8.34 8.79 2.27
N VAL A 289 7.12 9.15 2.68
CA VAL A 289 6.01 8.22 2.90
C VAL A 289 4.70 8.83 2.45
N ASN A 290 3.73 7.99 2.11
CA ASN A 290 2.32 8.37 2.07
C ASN A 290 1.71 8.00 3.42
N VAL A 291 0.99 8.93 4.04
CA VAL A 291 0.29 8.74 5.32
C VAL A 291 -1.21 8.83 5.06
N VAL A 292 -1.96 7.86 5.56
CA VAL A 292 -3.41 7.84 5.49
C VAL A 292 -3.96 7.62 6.90
N ASP A 293 -4.80 8.55 7.35
CA ASP A 293 -5.51 8.43 8.62
C ASP A 293 -6.67 7.45 8.49
N GLU A 294 -6.51 6.26 9.08
CA GLU A 294 -7.58 5.24 9.19
C GLU A 294 -8.20 5.18 10.59
N GLY A 295 -8.07 6.25 11.39
CA GLY A 295 -8.65 6.37 12.72
C GLY A 295 -7.76 5.79 13.83
N GLN A 296 -7.99 4.51 14.19
CA GLN A 296 -7.23 3.87 15.28
C GLN A 296 -5.75 3.72 14.90
N ALA A 297 -5.50 3.35 13.65
CA ALA A 297 -4.18 3.17 13.10
C ALA A 297 -4.00 4.09 11.89
N TRP A 298 -2.77 4.53 11.66
CA TRP A 298 -2.41 5.24 10.44
C TRP A 298 -1.64 4.32 9.52
N HIS A 299 -2.03 4.34 8.26
CA HIS A 299 -1.38 3.61 7.21
C HIS A 299 -0.22 4.43 6.65
N LEU A 300 0.92 3.76 6.46
CA LEU A 300 2.13 4.32 5.89
C LEU A 300 2.55 3.49 4.69
N CYS A 301 2.81 4.13 3.56
CA CYS A 301 3.45 3.50 2.41
C CYS A 301 4.78 4.21 2.09
N LEU A 302 5.85 3.46 1.90
CA LEU A 302 7.16 4.04 1.59
C LEU A 302 7.19 4.59 0.15
N ALA A 303 7.72 5.80 -0.02
CA ALA A 303 7.94 6.37 -1.34
C ALA A 303 9.14 5.72 -2.06
N PRO A 304 9.05 5.49 -3.39
CA PRO A 304 10.16 4.94 -4.17
C PRO A 304 11.47 5.74 -4.04
N ALA A 305 11.37 7.08 -3.93
CA ALA A 305 12.53 7.97 -3.81
C ALA A 305 13.35 7.72 -2.54
N ALA A 306 12.71 7.33 -1.43
CA ALA A 306 13.38 7.07 -0.15
C ALA A 306 14.02 5.67 -0.06
N ARG A 307 13.68 4.75 -0.98
CA ARG A 307 14.10 3.35 -0.96
C ARG A 307 15.63 3.20 -0.86
N ARG A 308 16.39 3.89 -1.70
CA ARG A 308 17.86 3.75 -1.76
C ARG A 308 18.53 4.17 -0.44
N ARG A 309 18.07 5.28 0.15
CA ARG A 309 18.59 5.78 1.43
C ARG A 309 18.32 4.77 2.55
N LEU A 310 17.08 4.30 2.65
CA LEU A 310 16.67 3.36 3.70
C LEU A 310 17.30 1.98 3.53
N ARG A 311 17.54 1.54 2.29
CA ARG A 311 18.29 0.33 2.00
C ARG A 311 19.70 0.39 2.59
N ARG A 312 20.42 1.49 2.34
CA ARG A 312 21.76 1.72 2.90
C ARG A 312 21.74 1.81 4.42
N ALA A 313 20.73 2.48 4.98
CA ALA A 313 20.56 2.57 6.43
C ALA A 313 20.36 1.19 7.05
N TYR A 314 19.54 0.33 6.42
CA TYR A 314 19.37 -1.05 6.84
C TYR A 314 20.70 -1.83 6.80
N GLU A 315 21.42 -1.77 5.69
CA GLU A 315 22.70 -2.47 5.50
C GLU A 315 23.73 -2.03 6.56
N ALA A 316 23.85 -0.73 6.80
CA ALA A 316 24.73 -0.17 7.82
C ALA A 316 24.35 -0.59 9.25
N GLU A 317 23.06 -0.62 9.60
CA GLU A 317 22.60 -1.03 10.93
C GLU A 317 22.73 -2.55 11.16
N MET A 318 22.62 -3.35 10.10
CA MET A 318 22.51 -4.81 10.20
C MET A 318 23.84 -5.53 9.92
N GLY A 319 24.88 -4.81 9.47
CA GLY A 319 26.20 -5.36 9.16
C GLY A 319 26.21 -6.30 7.95
N VAL A 320 25.40 -5.99 6.94
CA VAL A 320 25.25 -6.75 5.68
C VAL A 320 25.67 -5.91 4.50
#